data_AF-B9NMN1-F1
#
_entry.id   AF-B9NMN1-F1
#
_cell.length_a   1.000
_cell.length_b   1.000
_cell.length_c   1.000
_cell.angle_alpha   90.00
_cell.angle_beta   90.00
_cell.angle_gamma   90.00
#
_symmetry.space_group_name_H-M   'P 1'
#
loop_
_entity.id
_entity.type
_entity.pdbx_description
1 polymer ?
#
loop_
_entity_poly.entity_id
_entity_poly.type
_entity_poly.pdbx_seq_one_letter_code
_entity_poly.pdbx_strand_id
1 'polypeptide(L)'
;MPHRPGKHSAVGLRGPSVVDLSRGRASLLGMKHMVPLLALMIAVPQGAVAAECPVSPDHIADIDGLIAQAQNAQDEREASGISGEMWRFWTDAPDAQAQSLLDRGMARREAWDLIGALDEFNALVEYCPDYAEGYNQRAFVNYLRQDYGAALVDLDRAIALSPNHVAALSGRALSLLGLRRLDEARTALKDALALNPWLSERALLASGGPLDPPGEDI
;
A
#
# COMPACT_ATOMS: atom_id res chain seq x y z
N MET A 1 -28.58 31.24 34.15
CA MET A 1 -30.05 31.14 33.96
C MET A 1 -30.38 29.72 33.51
N PRO A 2 -31.26 29.00 34.22
CA PRO A 2 -31.66 27.63 33.92
C PRO A 2 -32.96 27.60 33.09
N HIS A 3 -33.15 26.61 32.23
CA HIS A 3 -34.48 26.11 31.89
C HIS A 3 -34.42 24.66 31.34
N ARG A 4 -34.84 23.72 32.19
CA ARG A 4 -35.58 22.49 31.83
C ARG A 4 -37.10 22.85 31.92
N PRO A 5 -38.10 21.94 31.71
CA PRO A 5 -38.14 20.59 31.12
C PRO A 5 -39.34 20.39 30.14
N GLY A 6 -39.51 19.18 29.58
CA GLY A 6 -40.79 18.68 29.06
C GLY A 6 -40.87 17.15 29.11
N LYS A 7 -41.73 16.62 29.99
CA LYS A 7 -42.08 15.19 30.16
C LYS A 7 -43.39 14.85 29.40
N HIS A 8 -43.84 13.60 29.54
CA HIS A 8 -45.18 13.01 29.26
C HIS A 8 -45.20 12.08 28.03
N SER A 9 -45.75 10.86 28.05
CA SER A 9 -46.50 10.08 29.04
C SER A 9 -46.54 8.60 28.62
N ALA A 10 -46.75 7.70 29.59
CA ALA A 10 -47.00 6.27 29.43
C ALA A 10 -48.50 5.96 29.31
N VAL A 11 -48.87 4.89 28.58
CA VAL A 11 -50.14 4.12 28.67
C VAL A 11 -49.78 2.70 28.14
N GLY A 12 -49.84 1.58 28.89
CA GLY A 12 -51.02 0.81 29.34
C GLY A 12 -51.65 0.04 28.16
N LEU A 13 -52.04 -1.25 28.15
CA LEU A 13 -52.37 -2.28 29.13
C LEU A 13 -52.83 -3.55 28.34
N ARG A 14 -52.82 -4.73 29.01
CA ARG A 14 -53.68 -5.94 28.83
C ARG A 14 -53.35 -7.00 27.75
N GLY A 15 -53.04 -8.23 28.22
CA GLY A 15 -53.49 -9.50 27.59
C GLY A 15 -54.89 -9.89 28.13
N PRO A 16 -55.28 -11.18 28.22
CA PRO A 16 -54.96 -12.38 27.43
C PRO A 16 -56.23 -12.93 26.73
N SER A 17 -56.14 -13.99 25.91
CA SER A 17 -57.27 -14.94 25.80
C SER A 17 -56.86 -16.30 25.22
N VAL A 18 -57.32 -17.35 25.89
CA VAL A 18 -57.17 -18.78 25.61
C VAL A 18 -58.59 -19.34 25.44
N VAL A 19 -58.93 -19.91 24.28
CA VAL A 19 -59.93 -21.00 24.02
C VAL A 19 -59.74 -21.34 22.52
N ASP A 20 -59.92 -22.54 21.96
CA ASP A 20 -60.70 -23.71 22.32
C ASP A 20 -60.20 -24.95 21.54
N LEU A 21 -60.46 -26.12 22.13
CA LEU A 21 -60.33 -27.45 21.56
C LEU A 21 -61.45 -27.69 20.54
N SER A 22 -61.15 -28.27 19.37
CA SER A 22 -62.07 -29.27 18.83
C SER A 22 -61.35 -30.35 18.03
N ARG A 23 -61.73 -31.59 18.36
CA ARG A 23 -61.32 -32.85 17.75
C ARG A 23 -62.01 -32.99 16.40
N GLY A 24 -61.26 -33.39 15.38
CA GLY A 24 -61.80 -33.94 14.14
C GLY A 24 -61.02 -35.20 13.76
N ARG A 25 -61.55 -36.38 14.13
CA ARG A 25 -61.12 -37.67 13.57
C ARG A 25 -61.81 -37.83 12.22
N ALA A 26 -61.04 -38.02 11.15
CA ALA A 26 -61.51 -38.61 9.91
C ALA A 26 -60.45 -39.59 9.39
N SER A 27 -60.72 -40.88 9.57
CA SER A 27 -60.10 -41.97 8.81
C SER A 27 -60.66 -41.94 7.38
N LEU A 28 -59.82 -42.00 6.35
CA LEU A 28 -60.16 -42.72 5.12
C LEU A 28 -58.91 -42.98 4.25
N LEU A 29 -58.69 -44.27 4.01
CA LEU A 29 -58.15 -44.94 2.83
C LEU A 29 -57.08 -44.22 1.98
N GLY A 30 -55.88 -44.80 2.01
CA GLY A 30 -55.26 -45.43 0.83
C GLY A 30 -55.03 -44.57 -0.40
N MET A 31 -53.78 -44.10 -0.56
CA MET A 31 -53.18 -43.84 -1.87
C MET A 31 -51.65 -43.97 -1.74
N LYS A 32 -51.09 -45.05 -2.28
CA LYS A 32 -49.65 -45.22 -2.45
C LYS A 32 -49.20 -44.25 -3.55
N HIS A 33 -48.69 -43.09 -3.18
CA HIS A 33 -47.99 -42.20 -4.10
C HIS A 33 -46.56 -41.98 -3.62
N MET A 34 -45.64 -42.55 -4.40
CA MET A 34 -44.22 -42.33 -4.36
C MET A 34 -43.96 -40.86 -4.75
N VAL A 35 -43.86 -39.98 -3.76
CA VAL A 35 -43.43 -38.58 -3.98
C VAL A 35 -41.92 -38.62 -4.20
N PRO A 36 -41.39 -38.12 -5.34
CA PRO A 36 -39.96 -38.11 -5.57
C PRO A 36 -39.33 -37.15 -4.56
N LEU A 37 -38.25 -37.60 -3.92
CA LEU A 37 -37.43 -36.78 -3.06
C LEU A 37 -36.80 -35.68 -3.94
N LEU A 38 -37.42 -34.50 -3.98
CA LEU A 38 -36.83 -33.33 -4.61
C LEU A 38 -35.66 -32.90 -3.72
N ALA A 39 -34.46 -33.36 -4.07
CA ALA A 39 -33.22 -32.90 -3.46
C ALA A 39 -33.08 -31.41 -3.75
N LEU A 40 -33.43 -30.58 -2.75
CA LEU A 40 -33.13 -29.16 -2.77
C LEU A 40 -31.61 -29.02 -2.70
N MET A 41 -30.98 -28.87 -3.87
CA MET A 41 -29.59 -28.47 -3.99
C MET A 41 -29.45 -27.09 -3.34
N ILE A 42 -28.99 -27.06 -2.10
CA ILE A 42 -28.53 -25.82 -1.48
C ILE A 42 -27.28 -25.42 -2.28
N ALA A 43 -27.45 -24.48 -3.20
CA ALA A 43 -26.33 -23.82 -3.84
C ALA A 43 -25.58 -23.08 -2.74
N VAL A 44 -24.49 -23.67 -2.25
CA VAL A 44 -23.51 -22.95 -1.44
C VAL A 44 -23.01 -21.84 -2.34
N PRO A 45 -23.24 -20.55 -2.01
CA PRO A 45 -22.63 -19.49 -2.78
C PRO A 45 -21.13 -19.73 -2.67
N GLN A 46 -20.49 -20.03 -3.80
CA GLN A 46 -19.04 -20.00 -3.88
C GLN A 46 -18.69 -18.55 -3.60
N GLY A 47 -18.38 -18.25 -2.34
CA GLY A 47 -17.91 -16.94 -1.94
C GLY A 47 -16.74 -16.63 -2.85
N ALA A 48 -16.82 -15.50 -3.55
CA ALA A 48 -15.67 -15.00 -4.29
C ALA A 48 -14.54 -14.88 -3.28
N VAL A 49 -13.55 -15.78 -3.37
CA VAL A 49 -12.30 -15.60 -2.64
C VAL A 49 -11.77 -14.26 -3.12
N ALA A 50 -11.52 -13.33 -2.19
CA ALA A 50 -10.83 -12.10 -2.54
C ALA A 50 -9.54 -12.54 -3.27
N ALA A 51 -9.35 -12.06 -4.50
CA ALA A 51 -8.17 -12.43 -5.26
C ALA A 51 -6.95 -12.03 -4.45
N GLU A 52 -6.02 -12.95 -4.24
CA GLU A 52 -4.73 -12.66 -3.63
C GLU A 52 -3.86 -11.96 -4.68
N CYS A 53 -3.08 -10.96 -4.27
CA CYS A 53 -2.17 -10.30 -5.18
C CYS A 53 -1.14 -11.30 -5.72
N PRO A 54 -0.93 -11.36 -7.05
CA PRO A 54 0.06 -12.25 -7.61
C PRO A 54 1.49 -11.78 -7.28
N VAL A 55 2.46 -12.66 -7.53
CA VAL A 55 3.88 -12.31 -7.40
C VAL A 55 4.22 -11.17 -8.37
N SER A 56 5.02 -10.21 -7.91
CA SER A 56 5.49 -9.11 -8.76
C SER A 56 6.28 -9.62 -9.97
N PRO A 57 6.18 -8.94 -11.13
CA PRO A 57 6.98 -9.28 -12.30
C PRO A 57 8.47 -9.26 -11.98
N ASP A 58 9.22 -10.22 -12.51
CA ASP A 58 10.67 -10.30 -12.32
C ASP A 58 11.39 -9.40 -13.32
N HIS A 59 11.81 -8.23 -12.84
CA HIS A 59 12.56 -7.22 -13.60
C HIS A 59 14.02 -7.08 -13.14
N ILE A 60 14.53 -8.04 -12.35
CA ILE A 60 15.85 -7.91 -11.70
C ILE A 60 16.96 -7.71 -12.73
N ALA A 61 17.00 -8.55 -13.77
CA ALA A 61 18.03 -8.49 -14.80
C ALA A 61 17.97 -7.20 -15.63
N ASP A 62 16.75 -6.73 -15.94
CA ASP A 62 16.54 -5.48 -16.69
C ASP A 62 17.02 -4.26 -15.88
N ILE A 63 16.64 -4.20 -14.59
CA ILE A 63 17.07 -3.14 -13.68
C ILE A 63 18.59 -3.18 -13.48
N ASP A 64 19.19 -4.34 -13.27
CA ASP A 64 20.64 -4.48 -13.12
C ASP A 64 21.39 -4.01 -14.38
N GLY A 65 20.85 -4.31 -15.57
CA GLY A 65 21.37 -3.81 -16.84
C GLY A 65 21.29 -2.28 -16.96
N LEU A 66 20.19 -1.68 -16.50
CA LEU A 66 20.04 -0.23 -16.46
C LEU A 66 20.96 0.42 -15.41
N ILE A 67 21.17 -0.22 -14.26
CA ILE A 67 22.12 0.25 -13.23
C ILE A 67 23.53 0.30 -13.81
N ALA A 68 23.95 -0.77 -14.50
CA ALA A 68 25.25 -0.80 -15.17
C ALA A 68 25.37 0.32 -16.22
N GLN A 69 24.30 0.63 -16.96
CA GLN A 69 24.30 1.75 -17.89
C GLN A 69 24.41 3.09 -17.16
N ALA A 70 23.64 3.32 -16.08
CA ALA A 70 23.69 4.56 -15.31
C ALA A 70 25.08 4.82 -14.70
N GLN A 71 25.75 3.76 -14.24
CA GLN A 71 27.13 3.82 -13.74
C GLN A 71 28.15 4.24 -14.81
N ASN A 72 27.87 3.96 -16.08
CA ASN A 72 28.75 4.27 -17.22
C ASN A 72 28.28 5.46 -18.06
N ALA A 73 27.16 6.11 -17.70
CA ALA A 73 26.64 7.27 -18.42
C ALA A 73 27.66 8.42 -18.44
N GLN A 74 27.73 9.15 -19.54
CA GLN A 74 28.72 10.20 -19.79
C GLN A 74 28.29 11.54 -19.20
N ASP A 75 26.98 11.78 -19.15
CA ASP A 75 26.39 12.99 -18.63
C ASP A 75 25.05 12.75 -17.93
N GLU A 76 24.56 13.79 -17.27
CA GLU A 76 23.31 13.75 -16.50
C GLU A 76 22.09 13.53 -17.38
N ARG A 77 22.12 13.95 -18.66
CA ARG A 77 21.00 13.76 -19.58
C ARG A 77 20.83 12.28 -19.92
N GLU A 78 21.93 11.61 -20.24
CA GLU A 78 21.95 10.16 -20.49
C GLU A 78 21.46 9.39 -19.25
N ALA A 79 22.01 9.71 -18.07
CA ALA A 79 21.61 9.06 -16.83
C ALA A 79 20.15 9.30 -16.45
N SER A 80 19.59 10.48 -16.76
CA SER A 80 18.18 10.78 -16.54
C SER A 80 17.27 9.92 -17.43
N GLY A 81 17.65 9.70 -18.70
CA GLY A 81 16.93 8.78 -19.59
C GLY A 81 16.89 7.36 -19.03
N ILE A 82 18.04 6.85 -18.60
CA ILE A 82 18.18 5.51 -17.98
C ILE A 82 17.34 5.40 -16.70
N SER A 83 17.37 6.42 -15.85
CA SER A 83 16.56 6.45 -14.62
C SER A 83 15.05 6.43 -14.94
N GLY A 84 14.63 7.10 -16.03
CA GLY A 84 13.26 7.05 -16.53
C GLY A 84 12.86 5.66 -17.04
N GLU A 85 13.79 4.89 -17.61
CA GLU A 85 13.55 3.50 -18.00
C GLU A 85 13.42 2.58 -16.79
N MET A 86 14.26 2.73 -15.77
CA MET A 86 14.15 1.96 -14.52
C MET A 86 12.76 2.14 -13.89
N TRP A 87 12.25 3.37 -13.93
CA TRP A 87 10.93 3.69 -13.39
C TRP A 87 9.82 2.85 -14.02
N ARG A 88 9.90 2.56 -15.31
CA ARG A 88 8.89 1.74 -16.02
C ARG A 88 8.79 0.35 -15.41
N PHE A 89 9.92 -0.24 -15.03
CA PHE A 89 9.97 -1.56 -14.40
C PHE A 89 9.50 -1.53 -12.95
N TRP A 90 9.93 -0.56 -12.14
CA TRP A 90 9.42 -0.45 -10.77
C TRP A 90 7.91 -0.21 -10.71
N THR A 91 7.35 0.56 -11.65
CA THR A 91 5.91 0.84 -11.72
C THR A 91 5.07 -0.20 -12.47
N ASP A 92 5.67 -1.28 -12.95
CA ASP A 92 4.93 -2.41 -13.52
C ASP A 92 4.39 -3.28 -12.38
N ALA A 93 3.14 -3.01 -11.98
CA ALA A 93 2.54 -3.61 -10.81
C ALA A 93 2.10 -5.07 -11.06
N PRO A 94 1.94 -5.90 -10.00
CA PRO A 94 1.63 -7.32 -10.13
C PRO A 94 0.39 -7.68 -10.94
N ASP A 95 -0.63 -6.81 -10.91
CA ASP A 95 -1.85 -6.97 -11.69
C ASP A 95 -2.53 -5.61 -11.94
N ALA A 96 -3.65 -5.64 -12.66
CA ALA A 96 -4.42 -4.45 -12.97
C ALA A 96 -5.01 -3.74 -11.73
N GLN A 97 -5.29 -4.46 -10.64
CA GLN A 97 -5.82 -3.87 -9.41
C GLN A 97 -4.72 -3.08 -8.70
N ALA A 98 -3.55 -3.68 -8.52
CA ALA A 98 -2.36 -3.05 -7.96
C ALA A 98 -1.92 -1.86 -8.82
N GLN A 99 -1.91 -2.01 -10.15
CA GLN A 99 -1.61 -0.92 -11.07
C GLN A 99 -2.57 0.24 -10.89
N SER A 100 -3.88 -0.05 -10.79
CA SER A 100 -4.88 0.99 -10.62
C SER A 100 -4.75 1.73 -9.29
N LEU A 101 -4.40 1.03 -8.20
CA LEU A 101 -4.11 1.63 -6.90
C LEU A 101 -2.85 2.52 -6.98
N LEU A 102 -1.79 2.02 -7.60
CA LEU A 102 -0.53 2.75 -7.82
C LEU A 102 -0.80 4.05 -8.62
N ASP A 103 -1.47 3.94 -9.76
CA ASP A 103 -1.75 5.08 -10.66
C ASP A 103 -2.59 6.15 -9.97
N ARG A 104 -3.65 5.75 -9.24
CA ARG A 104 -4.48 6.70 -8.47
C ARG A 104 -3.70 7.35 -7.35
N GLY A 105 -2.91 6.59 -6.61
CA GLY A 105 -2.07 7.12 -5.54
C GLY A 105 -1.06 8.14 -6.05
N MET A 106 -0.39 7.85 -7.17
CA MET A 106 0.55 8.78 -7.82
C MET A 106 -0.14 10.04 -8.32
N ALA A 107 -1.31 9.92 -8.97
CA ALA A 107 -2.08 11.07 -9.46
C ALA A 107 -2.54 11.98 -8.31
N ARG A 108 -2.99 11.40 -7.19
CA ARG A 108 -3.36 12.16 -5.98
C ARG A 108 -2.15 12.85 -5.35
N ARG A 109 -1.01 12.16 -5.27
CA ARG A 109 0.26 12.74 -4.78
C ARG A 109 0.68 13.94 -5.63
N GLU A 110 0.60 13.82 -6.97
CA GLU A 110 0.91 14.91 -7.90
C GLU A 110 -0.05 16.11 -7.72
N ALA A 111 -1.33 15.84 -7.44
CA ALA A 111 -2.32 16.85 -7.12
C ALA A 111 -2.20 17.43 -5.68
N TRP A 112 -1.17 17.05 -4.91
CA TRP A 112 -1.00 17.38 -3.48
C TRP A 112 -2.14 16.92 -2.55
N ASP A 113 -2.99 16.00 -3.02
CA ASP A 113 -3.94 15.27 -2.17
C ASP A 113 -3.19 14.17 -1.40
N LEU A 114 -2.38 14.56 -0.42
CA LEU A 114 -1.52 13.63 0.31
C LEU A 114 -2.32 12.66 1.19
N ILE A 115 -3.50 13.05 1.65
CA ILE A 115 -4.38 12.18 2.44
C ILE A 115 -4.94 11.09 1.52
N GLY A 116 -5.54 11.48 0.39
CA GLY A 116 -6.05 10.49 -0.56
C GLY A 116 -4.94 9.61 -1.15
N ALA A 117 -3.75 10.15 -1.39
CA ALA A 117 -2.61 9.34 -1.85
C ALA A 117 -2.22 8.26 -0.82
N LEU A 118 -2.22 8.59 0.48
CA LEU A 118 -1.98 7.60 1.53
C LEU A 118 -3.06 6.53 1.58
N ASP A 119 -4.33 6.90 1.38
CA ASP A 119 -5.43 5.93 1.35
C ASP A 119 -5.23 4.91 0.21
N GLU A 120 -4.86 5.37 -0.98
CA GLU A 120 -4.58 4.48 -2.13
C GLU A 120 -3.35 3.60 -1.88
N PHE A 121 -2.25 4.17 -1.37
CA PHE A 121 -1.03 3.40 -1.10
C PHE A 121 -1.17 2.45 0.10
N ASN A 122 -1.99 2.78 1.10
CA ASN A 122 -2.35 1.87 2.18
C ASN A 122 -3.08 0.64 1.63
N ALA A 123 -4.08 0.85 0.78
CA ALA A 123 -4.78 -0.23 0.12
C ALA A 123 -3.84 -1.04 -0.80
N LEU A 124 -2.88 -0.40 -1.48
CA LEU A 124 -1.90 -1.08 -2.33
C LEU A 124 -1.01 -2.04 -1.53
N VAL A 125 -0.41 -1.58 -0.43
CA VAL A 125 0.50 -2.43 0.37
C VAL A 125 -0.23 -3.44 1.25
N GLU A 126 -1.52 -3.25 1.53
CA GLU A 126 -2.38 -4.27 2.13
C GLU A 126 -2.72 -5.37 1.10
N TYR A 127 -3.01 -4.98 -0.13
CA TYR A 127 -3.33 -5.92 -1.21
C TYR A 127 -2.09 -6.69 -1.69
N CYS A 128 -0.98 -5.99 -1.95
CA CYS A 128 0.28 -6.52 -2.47
C CYS A 128 1.44 -6.28 -1.49
N PRO A 129 1.55 -7.05 -0.39
CA PRO A 129 2.54 -6.82 0.65
C PRO A 129 3.99 -7.11 0.23
N ASP A 130 4.21 -7.74 -0.93
CA ASP A 130 5.53 -8.04 -1.48
C ASP A 130 5.90 -7.16 -2.70
N TYR A 131 5.08 -6.14 -3.01
CA TYR A 131 5.38 -5.18 -4.08
C TYR A 131 6.15 -3.97 -3.55
N ALA A 132 7.47 -3.92 -3.83
CA ALA A 132 8.38 -2.92 -3.26
C ALA A 132 7.98 -1.47 -3.55
N GLU A 133 7.57 -1.17 -4.78
CA GLU A 133 7.25 0.20 -5.22
C GLU A 133 6.03 0.79 -4.48
N GLY A 134 5.08 -0.05 -4.04
CA GLY A 134 3.97 0.41 -3.21
C GLY A 134 4.43 1.04 -1.89
N TYR A 135 5.43 0.43 -1.24
CA TYR A 135 6.05 0.99 -0.04
C TYR A 135 6.87 2.24 -0.35
N ASN A 136 7.66 2.24 -1.44
CA ASN A 136 8.44 3.42 -1.86
C ASN A 136 7.54 4.64 -2.09
N GLN A 137 6.39 4.47 -2.75
CA GLN A 137 5.45 5.56 -2.97
C GLN A 137 4.77 6.05 -1.69
N ARG A 138 4.37 5.13 -0.81
CA ARG A 138 3.81 5.52 0.51
C ARG A 138 4.83 6.27 1.34
N ALA A 139 6.09 5.82 1.33
CA ALA A 139 7.19 6.51 1.97
C ALA A 139 7.38 7.92 1.41
N PHE A 140 7.29 8.09 0.09
CA PHE A 140 7.43 9.40 -0.52
C PHE A 140 6.33 10.36 -0.06
N VAL A 141 5.08 9.89 0.07
CA VAL A 141 4.01 10.73 0.64
C VAL A 141 4.30 11.09 2.10
N ASN A 142 4.80 10.16 2.90
CA ASN A 142 5.20 10.45 4.29
C ASN A 142 6.38 11.43 4.37
N TYR A 143 7.35 11.33 3.47
CA TYR A 143 8.45 12.29 3.33
C TYR A 143 7.93 13.69 3.00
N LEU A 144 6.99 13.82 2.04
CA LEU A 144 6.35 15.10 1.70
C LEU A 144 5.60 15.72 2.88
N ARG A 145 5.05 14.88 3.77
CA ARG A 145 4.40 15.28 5.03
C ARG A 145 5.40 15.55 6.16
N GLN A 146 6.71 15.40 5.91
CA GLN A 146 7.80 15.48 6.89
C GLN A 146 7.70 14.44 8.02
N ASP A 147 6.92 13.37 7.82
CA ASP A 147 6.91 12.21 8.70
C ASP A 147 8.01 11.24 8.26
N TYR A 148 9.25 11.67 8.50
CA TYR A 148 10.44 10.91 8.11
C TYR A 148 10.55 9.57 8.84
N GLY A 149 9.98 9.45 10.03
CA GLY A 149 9.94 8.19 10.79
C GLY A 149 9.07 7.15 10.08
N ALA A 150 7.85 7.54 9.68
CA ALA A 150 6.99 6.66 8.88
C ALA A 150 7.59 6.35 7.51
N ALA A 151 8.21 7.34 6.86
CA ALA A 151 8.89 7.12 5.58
C ALA A 151 9.99 6.05 5.69
N LEU A 152 10.82 6.08 6.74
CA LEU A 152 11.89 5.10 6.91
C LEU A 152 11.39 3.66 7.06
N VAL A 153 10.29 3.44 7.76
CA VAL A 153 9.71 2.10 7.90
C VAL A 153 9.36 1.51 6.54
N ASP A 154 8.73 2.32 5.68
CA ASP A 154 8.34 1.90 4.34
C ASP A 154 9.55 1.75 3.40
N LEU A 155 10.54 2.64 3.49
CA LEU A 155 11.76 2.57 2.69
C LEU A 155 12.59 1.33 3.02
N ASP A 156 12.73 1.01 4.31
CA ASP A 156 13.40 -0.22 4.76
C ASP A 156 12.67 -1.48 4.24
N ARG A 157 11.32 -1.46 4.19
CA ARG A 157 10.54 -2.56 3.59
C ARG A 157 10.73 -2.63 2.07
N ALA A 158 10.72 -1.51 1.37
CA ALA A 158 10.96 -1.46 -0.07
C ALA A 158 12.35 -2.01 -0.43
N ILE A 159 13.39 -1.61 0.32
CA ILE A 159 14.78 -2.07 0.13
C ILE A 159 14.91 -3.56 0.47
N ALA A 160 14.21 -4.06 1.50
CA ALA A 160 14.23 -5.48 1.82
C ALA A 160 13.62 -6.36 0.70
N LEU A 161 12.63 -5.84 -0.02
CA LEU A 161 11.99 -6.50 -1.17
C LEU A 161 12.80 -6.32 -2.46
N SER A 162 13.40 -5.15 -2.65
CA SER A 162 14.19 -4.79 -3.83
C SER A 162 15.45 -4.02 -3.39
N PRO A 163 16.57 -4.73 -3.12
CA PRO A 163 17.80 -4.11 -2.61
C PRO A 163 18.40 -3.07 -3.55
N ASN A 164 18.17 -3.21 -4.86
CA ASN A 164 18.68 -2.32 -5.90
C ASN A 164 17.70 -1.17 -6.25
N HIS A 165 16.69 -0.92 -5.42
CA HIS A 165 15.70 0.13 -5.67
C HIS A 165 16.28 1.52 -5.39
N VAL A 166 16.88 2.13 -6.41
CA VAL A 166 17.62 3.40 -6.31
C VAL A 166 16.81 4.52 -5.63
N ALA A 167 15.54 4.67 -6.01
CA ALA A 167 14.66 5.68 -5.42
C ALA A 167 14.41 5.48 -3.91
N ALA A 168 14.27 4.22 -3.45
CA ALA A 168 14.06 3.92 -2.05
C ALA A 168 15.34 4.16 -1.22
N LEU A 169 16.51 3.83 -1.78
CA LEU A 169 17.80 4.14 -1.14
C LEU A 169 18.02 5.66 -1.01
N SER A 170 17.72 6.43 -2.07
CA SER A 170 17.78 7.90 -2.02
C SER A 170 16.78 8.47 -1.00
N GLY A 171 15.53 8.00 -1.05
CA GLY A 171 14.49 8.38 -0.09
C GLY A 171 14.88 8.08 1.37
N ARG A 172 15.60 6.97 1.60
CA ARG A 172 16.14 6.61 2.93
C ARG A 172 17.17 7.61 3.39
N ALA A 173 18.11 7.99 2.52
CA ALA A 173 19.10 9.02 2.83
C ALA A 173 18.45 10.37 3.18
N LEU A 174 17.49 10.81 2.37
CA LEU A 174 16.78 12.08 2.58
C LEU A 174 15.94 12.06 3.87
N SER A 175 15.28 10.94 4.18
CA SER A 175 14.51 10.81 5.41
C SER A 175 15.41 10.79 6.66
N LEU A 176 16.56 10.10 6.60
CA LEU A 176 17.56 10.14 7.66
C LEU A 176 18.15 11.54 7.87
N LEU A 177 18.39 12.28 6.78
CA LEU A 177 18.82 13.67 6.85
C LEU A 177 17.75 14.55 7.51
N GLY A 178 16.47 14.37 7.16
CA GLY A 178 15.35 15.05 7.82
C GLY A 178 15.27 14.78 9.32
N LEU A 179 15.63 13.57 9.76
CA LEU A 179 15.77 13.18 11.17
C LEU A 179 17.10 13.59 11.81
N ARG A 180 17.99 14.27 11.08
CA ARG A 180 19.34 14.66 11.54
C ARG A 180 20.25 13.49 11.90
N ARG A 181 19.98 12.29 11.35
CA ARG A 181 20.81 11.09 11.48
C ARG A 181 21.90 11.09 10.41
N LEU A 182 22.84 12.05 10.50
CA LEU A 182 23.72 12.44 9.40
C LEU A 182 24.65 11.32 8.91
N ASP A 183 25.22 10.52 9.81
CA ASP A 183 26.14 9.43 9.41
C ASP A 183 25.41 8.29 8.69
N GLU A 184 24.19 7.99 9.13
CA GLU A 184 23.33 7.01 8.47
C GLU A 184 22.83 7.53 7.13
N ALA A 185 22.45 8.81 7.05
CA ALA A 185 22.05 9.47 5.81
C ALA A 185 23.19 9.44 4.77
N ARG A 186 24.41 9.75 5.21
CA ARG A 186 25.63 9.67 4.39
C ARG A 186 25.86 8.26 3.86
N THR A 187 25.70 7.25 4.71
CA THR A 187 25.88 5.84 4.31
C THR A 187 24.83 5.44 3.28
N ALA A 188 23.55 5.71 3.56
CA ALA A 188 22.46 5.41 2.63
C ALA A 188 22.61 6.13 1.29
N LEU A 189 23.08 7.38 1.29
CA LEU A 189 23.31 8.12 0.05
C LEU A 189 24.48 7.53 -0.75
N LYS A 190 25.54 7.07 -0.08
CA LYS A 190 26.64 6.37 -0.77
C LYS A 190 26.15 5.06 -1.41
N ASP A 191 25.27 4.32 -0.73
CA ASP A 191 24.67 3.11 -1.29
C ASP A 191 23.83 3.43 -2.54
N ALA A 192 23.01 4.49 -2.50
CA ALA A 192 22.23 4.95 -3.65
C ALA A 192 23.13 5.38 -4.82
N LEU A 193 24.20 6.12 -4.54
CA LEU A 193 25.15 6.62 -5.55
C LEU A 193 26.03 5.51 -6.15
N ALA A 194 26.25 4.41 -5.42
CA ALA A 194 26.90 3.24 -5.98
C ALA A 194 26.08 2.62 -7.12
N LEU A 195 24.75 2.72 -7.07
CA LEU A 195 23.86 2.25 -8.14
C LEU A 195 23.64 3.32 -9.22
N ASN A 196 23.50 4.59 -8.82
CA ASN A 196 23.32 5.69 -9.76
C ASN A 196 24.15 6.93 -9.35
N PRO A 197 25.34 7.15 -9.95
CA PRO A 197 26.21 8.29 -9.61
C PRO A 197 25.65 9.68 -9.99
N TRP A 198 24.52 9.72 -10.69
CA TRP A 198 23.93 10.93 -11.26
C TRP A 198 22.72 11.44 -10.46
N LEU A 199 22.42 10.85 -9.30
CA LEU A 199 21.40 11.39 -8.39
C LEU A 199 21.76 12.83 -7.99
N SER A 200 20.76 13.71 -8.01
CA SER A 200 20.91 15.12 -7.62
C SER A 200 21.40 15.28 -6.18
N GLU A 201 21.02 14.33 -5.34
CA GLU A 201 21.32 14.22 -3.92
C GLU A 201 22.83 14.05 -3.66
N ARG A 202 23.64 13.70 -4.68
CA ARG A 202 25.11 13.71 -4.56
C ARG A 202 25.66 15.05 -4.09
N ALA A 203 24.98 16.16 -4.39
CA ALA A 203 25.34 17.48 -3.92
C ALA A 203 25.35 17.60 -2.39
N LEU A 204 24.60 16.75 -1.68
CA LEU A 204 24.58 16.73 -0.21
C LEU A 204 25.92 16.28 0.38
N LEU A 205 26.70 15.47 -0.34
CA LEU A 205 28.02 14.97 0.05
C LEU A 205 29.18 15.87 -0.42
N ALA A 206 28.91 16.91 -1.22
CA ALA A 206 29.94 17.83 -1.68
C ALA A 206 30.52 18.62 -0.50
N SER A 207 31.74 19.16 -0.66
CA SER A 207 32.39 19.96 0.38
C SER A 207 31.52 21.15 0.80
N GLY A 208 31.31 21.31 2.11
CA GLY A 208 30.39 22.28 2.70
C GLY A 208 28.91 21.88 2.67
N GLY A 209 28.57 20.72 2.12
CA GLY A 209 27.22 20.16 2.10
C GLY A 209 26.75 19.64 3.46
N PRO A 210 25.44 19.43 3.65
CA PRO A 210 24.87 18.96 4.93
C PRO A 210 25.31 17.54 5.31
N LEU A 211 25.80 16.77 4.34
CA LEU A 211 26.41 15.46 4.53
C LEU A 211 27.88 15.49 4.10
N ASP A 212 28.59 16.62 4.17
CA ASP A 212 30.06 16.64 4.04
C ASP A 212 30.69 15.88 5.22
N PRO A 213 31.67 14.97 5.04
CA PRO A 213 32.30 14.29 6.17
C PRO A 213 32.85 15.33 7.14
N PRO A 214 32.60 15.22 8.46
CA PRO A 214 33.39 15.99 9.40
C PRO A 214 34.85 15.68 9.08
N GLY A 215 35.66 16.71 8.85
CA GLY A 215 37.09 16.53 8.60
C GLY A 215 37.65 15.64 9.69
N GLU A 216 38.37 14.58 9.31
CA GLU A 216 39.14 13.83 10.29
C GLU A 216 40.07 14.85 10.96
N ASP A 217 39.82 15.16 12.22
CA ASP A 217 40.76 15.90 13.05
C ASP A 217 42.06 15.09 13.06
N ILE A 218 42.99 15.47 12.18
CA ILE A 218 44.34 14.91 12.04
C ILE A 218 45.21 15.20 13.26
#